data_AF-A0A645GX14-F1
#
_entry.id   AF-A0A645GX14-F1
#
_cell.length_a   1.000
_cell.length_b   1.000
_cell.length_c   1.000
_cell.angle_alpha   90.00
_cell.angle_beta   90.00
_cell.angle_gamma   90.00
#
_symmetry.space_group_name_H-M   'P 1'
#
loop_
_entity.id
_entity.type
_entity.pdbx_description
1 polymer ?
#
loop_
_entity_poly.entity_id
_entity_poly.type
_entity_poly.pdbx_seq_one_letter_code
_entity_poly.pdbx_strand_id
1 'polypeptide(L)'
;MHTYPESHPDKGISTFRADIDVSTCGHISPLKALNYLINSFSSDIAIVDYRVRGFTRDVNGKKYFIDHKINSIQNYIKPDIRELYQMIDVNVYQENIFHTKMILKEFDLDNYLFGTAKKELLTGEKKKIKQRVKKEMSEIFYGRNVPRVKI
;
A
#
# COMPACT_ATOMS: atom_id res chain seq x y z
N MET A 1 3.48 -14.08 6.67
CA MET A 1 3.19 -12.70 7.13
C MET A 1 4.26 -12.30 8.11
N HIS A 2 4.84 -11.12 7.92
CA HIS A 2 5.81 -10.53 8.84
C HIS A 2 5.30 -9.16 9.28
N THR A 3 5.51 -8.79 10.53
CA THR A 3 5.07 -7.50 11.09
C THR A 3 6.23 -6.79 11.76
N TYR A 4 6.36 -5.50 11.49
CA TYR A 4 7.43 -4.65 12.00
C TYR A 4 6.79 -3.41 12.65
N PRO A 5 6.52 -3.43 13.97
CA PRO A 5 6.23 -2.22 14.70
C PRO A 5 7.52 -1.40 14.83
N GLU A 6 7.48 -0.14 14.43
CA GLU A 6 8.55 0.83 14.61
C GLU A 6 7.99 2.02 15.41
N SER A 7 8.74 2.46 16.41
CA SER A 7 8.42 3.66 17.17
C SER A 7 9.64 4.55 17.11
N HIS A 8 9.53 5.67 16.39
CA HIS A 8 10.65 6.59 16.26
C HIS A 8 10.93 7.24 17.63
N PRO A 9 12.11 6.99 18.26
CA PRO A 9 12.37 7.36 19.65
C PRO A 9 12.24 8.87 19.92
N ASP A 10 12.60 9.73 18.95
CA ASP A 10 12.58 11.20 19.12
C ASP A 10 11.38 11.92 18.47
N LYS A 11 10.48 11.23 17.77
CA LYS A 11 9.46 11.88 16.91
C LYS A 11 8.01 11.51 17.21
N GLY A 12 7.72 10.70 18.22
CA GLY A 12 6.34 10.49 18.69
C GLY A 12 5.34 10.04 17.61
N ILE A 13 5.84 9.45 16.52
CA ILE A 13 5.05 8.73 15.52
C ILE A 13 5.52 7.29 15.59
N SER A 14 4.56 6.39 15.68
CA SER A 14 4.78 4.95 15.57
C SER A 14 4.18 4.48 14.26
N THR A 15 4.92 3.65 13.55
CA THR A 15 4.52 3.07 12.27
C THR A 15 4.38 1.56 12.44
N PHE A 16 3.30 0.98 11.91
CA PHE A 16 3.12 -0.46 11.86
C PHE A 16 3.15 -0.93 10.41
N ARG A 17 4.12 -1.79 10.08
CA ARG A 17 4.24 -2.39 8.76
C ARG A 17 3.91 -3.87 8.83
N ALA A 18 3.14 -4.35 7.86
CA ALA A 18 2.89 -5.77 7.64
C ALA A 18 3.23 -6.16 6.20
N ASP A 19 4.02 -7.22 6.07
CA ASP A 19 4.42 -7.80 4.79
C ASP A 19 3.71 -9.15 4.60
N ILE A 20 3.06 -9.31 3.45
CA ILE A 20 2.22 -10.48 3.15
C ILE A 20 2.51 -10.97 1.74
N ASP A 21 3.05 -12.18 1.64
CA ASP A 21 3.22 -12.88 0.37
C ASP A 21 2.10 -13.90 0.17
N VAL A 22 1.42 -13.78 -0.97
CA VAL A 22 0.43 -14.77 -1.42
C VAL A 22 0.92 -15.36 -2.74
N SER A 23 1.19 -16.65 -2.74
CA SER A 23 1.59 -17.41 -3.93
C SER A 23 0.63 -18.56 -4.14
N THR A 24 0.14 -18.70 -5.37
CA THR A 24 -0.76 -19.76 -5.78
C THR A 24 -0.22 -20.45 -7.03
N CYS A 25 -0.69 -21.67 -7.29
CA CYS A 25 -0.42 -22.40 -8.52
C CYS A 25 -1.73 -22.87 -9.15
N GLY A 26 -1.71 -23.14 -10.46
CA GLY A 26 -2.91 -23.56 -11.20
C GLY A 26 -3.88 -22.41 -11.47
N HIS A 27 -5.17 -22.68 -11.40
CA HIS A 27 -6.24 -21.77 -11.87
C HIS A 27 -6.60 -20.64 -10.90
N ILE A 28 -6.11 -20.68 -9.66
CA ILE A 28 -6.48 -19.68 -8.65
C ILE A 28 -5.47 -18.53 -8.71
N SER A 29 -5.90 -17.38 -9.19
CA SER A 29 -5.09 -16.15 -9.15
C SER A 29 -5.04 -15.58 -7.73
N PRO A 30 -3.86 -15.15 -7.23
CA PRO A 30 -3.75 -14.50 -5.93
C PRO A 30 -4.47 -13.14 -5.91
N LEU A 31 -4.74 -12.53 -7.08
CA LEU A 31 -5.51 -11.29 -7.21
C LEU A 31 -6.94 -11.44 -6.66
N LYS A 32 -7.47 -12.66 -6.57
CA LYS A 32 -8.78 -12.91 -5.93
C LYS A 32 -8.81 -12.56 -4.45
N ALA A 33 -7.67 -12.65 -3.75
CA ALA A 33 -7.56 -12.30 -2.34
C ALA A 33 -7.28 -10.80 -2.11
N LEU A 34 -6.94 -10.04 -3.16
CA LEU A 34 -6.44 -8.67 -3.05
C LEU A 34 -7.39 -7.74 -2.28
N ASN A 35 -8.66 -7.71 -2.67
CA ASN A 35 -9.65 -6.83 -2.01
C ASN A 35 -9.90 -7.22 -0.56
N TYR A 36 -9.86 -8.53 -0.26
CA TYR A 36 -9.99 -9.00 1.11
C TYR A 36 -8.81 -8.49 1.95
N LEU A 37 -7.58 -8.66 1.46
CA LEU A 37 -6.38 -8.20 2.15
C LEU A 37 -6.39 -6.69 2.37
N ILE A 38 -6.69 -5.88 1.34
CA ILE A 38 -6.73 -4.42 1.49
C ILE A 38 -7.76 -4.00 2.56
N ASN A 39 -8.95 -4.61 2.56
CA ASN A 39 -9.98 -4.29 3.54
C ASN A 39 -9.63 -4.76 4.95
N SER A 40 -9.06 -5.97 5.10
CA SER A 40 -8.71 -6.52 6.41
C SER A 40 -7.67 -5.69 7.15
N PHE A 41 -6.75 -5.05 6.43
CA PHE A 41 -5.71 -4.23 7.04
C PHE A 41 -6.03 -2.74 7.07
N SER A 42 -6.94 -2.25 6.23
CA SER A 42 -7.34 -0.83 6.16
C SER A 42 -6.13 0.12 6.20
N SER A 43 -5.09 -0.22 5.44
CA SER A 43 -3.77 0.37 5.55
C SER A 43 -3.73 1.81 5.03
N ASP A 44 -3.03 2.71 5.72
CA ASP A 44 -2.83 4.08 5.25
C ASP A 44 -2.06 4.16 3.92
N ILE A 45 -1.12 3.22 3.76
CA ILE A 45 -0.28 3.03 2.59
C ILE A 45 -0.25 1.53 2.30
N ALA A 46 -0.44 1.18 1.03
CA ALA A 46 -0.27 -0.18 0.56
C ALA A 46 0.67 -0.20 -0.64
N ILE A 47 1.62 -1.13 -0.64
CA ILE A 47 2.51 -1.41 -1.75
C ILE A 47 2.20 -2.82 -2.20
N VAL A 48 1.71 -2.97 -3.43
CA VAL A 48 1.25 -4.24 -3.96
C VAL A 48 2.08 -4.61 -5.18
N ASP A 49 2.78 -5.73 -5.06
CA ASP A 49 3.55 -6.34 -6.14
C ASP A 49 2.82 -7.56 -6.68
N TYR A 50 2.66 -7.63 -7.99
CA TYR A 50 2.19 -8.82 -8.70
C TYR A 50 3.25 -9.24 -9.70
N ARG A 51 3.78 -10.45 -9.52
CA ARG A 51 4.80 -11.03 -10.39
C ARG A 51 4.33 -12.37 -10.90
N VAL A 52 4.29 -12.50 -12.22
CA VAL A 52 4.09 -13.79 -12.87
C VAL A 52 5.35 -14.64 -12.70
N ARG A 53 5.20 -15.88 -12.24
CA ARG A 53 6.30 -16.83 -12.07
C ARG A 53 6.07 -18.07 -12.92
N GLY A 54 7.11 -18.49 -13.64
CA GLY A 54 7.05 -19.69 -14.48
C GLY A 54 6.23 -19.51 -15.75
N PHE A 55 5.88 -20.63 -16.37
CA PHE A 55 5.05 -20.69 -17.57
C PHE A 55 4.35 -22.05 -17.65
N THR A 56 3.27 -22.12 -18.41
CA THR A 56 2.65 -23.38 -18.86
C THR A 56 2.88 -23.56 -20.37
N ARG A 57 2.61 -24.76 -20.91
CA ARG A 57 2.66 -25.03 -22.35
C ARG A 57 1.31 -25.55 -22.84
N ASP A 58 0.93 -25.17 -24.06
CA ASP A 58 -0.18 -25.84 -24.74
C ASP A 58 0.26 -27.17 -25.40
N VAL A 59 -0.72 -27.86 -25.99
CA VAL A 59 -0.52 -29.13 -26.71
C VAL A 59 0.47 -29.02 -27.88
N ASN A 60 0.68 -27.81 -28.42
CA ASN A 60 1.63 -27.54 -29.50
C ASN A 60 3.01 -27.10 -28.96
N GLY A 61 3.21 -27.10 -27.63
CA GLY A 61 4.46 -26.74 -26.97
C GLY A 61 4.70 -25.23 -26.81
N LYS A 62 3.77 -24.36 -27.22
CA LYS A 62 3.89 -22.91 -27.07
C LYS A 62 3.78 -22.54 -25.58
N LYS A 63 4.70 -21.68 -25.13
CA LYS A 63 4.74 -21.22 -23.73
C LYS A 63 3.74 -20.09 -23.50
N TYR A 64 3.02 -20.16 -22.39
CA TYR A 64 2.15 -19.10 -21.87
C TYR A 64 2.64 -18.73 -20.48
N PHE A 65 2.97 -17.46 -20.31
CA PHE A 65 3.43 -16.92 -19.03
C PHE A 65 2.26 -16.37 -18.23
N ILE A 66 1.27 -15.79 -18.91
CA ILE A 66 0.10 -15.20 -18.28
C ILE A 66 -1.19 -15.69 -18.96
N ASP A 67 -2.20 -15.97 -18.15
CA ASP A 67 -3.49 -16.54 -18.58
C ASP A 67 -4.65 -15.53 -18.48
N HIS A 68 -4.38 -14.29 -18.08
CA HIS A 68 -5.34 -13.21 -17.95
C HIS A 68 -4.76 -11.88 -18.42
N LYS A 69 -5.64 -10.91 -18.73
CA LYS A 69 -5.22 -9.56 -19.09
C LYS A 69 -4.92 -8.75 -17.84
N ILE A 70 -3.70 -8.23 -17.74
CA ILE A 70 -3.34 -7.26 -16.71
C ILE A 70 -2.37 -6.25 -17.30
N ASN A 71 -2.72 -4.98 -17.12
CA ASN A 71 -1.85 -3.83 -17.35
C ASN A 71 -1.70 -2.99 -16.07
N SER A 72 -2.51 -3.26 -15.05
CA SER A 72 -2.51 -2.58 -13.75
C SER A 72 -3.16 -3.47 -12.70
N ILE A 73 -2.59 -3.54 -11.51
CA ILE A 73 -3.22 -4.19 -10.35
C ILE A 73 -4.48 -3.43 -9.95
N GLN A 74 -4.55 -2.12 -10.20
CA GLN A 74 -5.70 -1.28 -9.87
C GLN A 74 -6.99 -1.78 -10.51
N ASN A 75 -6.92 -2.45 -11.67
CA ASN A 75 -8.12 -3.03 -12.32
C ASN A 75 -8.77 -4.16 -11.51
N TYR A 76 -8.02 -4.74 -10.57
CA TYR A 76 -8.47 -5.82 -9.70
C TYR A 76 -8.93 -5.29 -8.32
N ILE A 77 -8.85 -3.98 -8.09
CA ILE A 77 -9.28 -3.33 -6.85
C ILE A 77 -10.69 -2.77 -7.06
N LYS A 78 -11.58 -3.03 -6.11
CA LYS A 78 -12.98 -2.57 -6.19
C LYS A 78 -13.06 -1.02 -6.27
N PRO A 79 -14.06 -0.46 -6.97
CA PRO A 79 -14.19 0.99 -7.16
C PRO A 79 -14.22 1.80 -5.86
N ASP A 80 -14.97 1.34 -4.86
CA ASP A 80 -15.08 1.95 -3.53
C ASP A 80 -13.72 2.09 -2.83
N ILE A 81 -12.89 1.03 -2.87
CA ILE A 81 -11.54 1.08 -2.33
C ILE A 81 -10.70 2.09 -3.13
N ARG A 82 -10.73 2.04 -4.47
CA ARG A 82 -9.94 2.95 -5.31
C ARG A 82 -10.25 4.43 -5.06
N GLU A 83 -11.48 4.76 -4.69
CA GLU A 83 -11.87 6.14 -4.37
C GLU A 83 -11.18 6.68 -3.11
N LEU A 84 -10.83 5.82 -2.15
CA LEU A 84 -10.15 6.20 -0.91
C LEU A 84 -8.67 6.53 -1.11
N TYR A 85 -8.03 5.96 -2.13
CA TYR A 85 -6.57 6.03 -2.31
C TYR A 85 -6.17 6.85 -3.54
N GLN A 86 -5.09 7.59 -3.41
CA GLN A 86 -4.27 7.97 -4.56
C GLN A 86 -3.39 6.77 -4.92
N MET A 87 -3.33 6.42 -6.21
CA MET A 87 -2.61 5.23 -6.67
C MET A 87 -1.65 5.56 -7.82
N ILE A 88 -0.50 4.89 -7.85
CA ILE A 88 0.51 5.04 -8.90
C ILE A 88 1.01 3.65 -9.30
N ASP A 89 1.13 3.42 -10.61
CA ASP A 89 1.70 2.19 -11.18
C ASP A 89 3.17 2.39 -11.61
N VAL A 90 3.99 1.38 -11.36
CA VAL A 90 5.40 1.30 -11.78
C VAL A 90 5.67 -0.08 -12.39
N ASN A 91 5.01 -0.38 -13.51
CA ASN A 91 5.04 -1.71 -14.12
C ASN A 91 6.28 -1.91 -15.01
N VAL A 92 6.82 -3.14 -15.02
CA VAL A 92 7.85 -3.61 -15.96
C VAL A 92 7.24 -4.74 -16.79
N TYR A 93 6.56 -4.38 -17.87
CA TYR A 93 5.74 -5.31 -18.65
C TYR A 93 6.54 -6.46 -19.28
N GLN A 94 7.76 -6.19 -19.73
CA GLN A 94 8.65 -7.18 -20.35
C GLN A 94 8.98 -8.32 -19.39
N GLU A 95 9.00 -8.03 -18.08
CA GLU A 95 9.32 -8.99 -17.02
C GLU A 95 8.05 -9.54 -16.33
N ASN A 96 6.85 -9.16 -16.79
CA ASN A 96 5.58 -9.45 -16.13
C ASN A 96 5.56 -9.08 -14.64
N ILE A 97 6.16 -7.93 -14.32
CA ILE A 97 6.16 -7.33 -12.98
C ILE A 97 5.22 -6.14 -12.98
N PHE A 98 4.26 -6.16 -12.08
CA PHE A 98 3.27 -5.10 -11.90
C PHE A 98 3.38 -4.60 -10.46
N HIS A 99 3.36 -3.28 -10.30
CA HIS A 99 3.56 -2.65 -9.01
C HIS A 99 2.60 -1.49 -8.89
N THR A 100 1.77 -1.51 -7.85
CA THR A 100 0.86 -0.41 -7.51
C THR A 100 1.17 0.06 -6.10
N LYS A 101 1.44 1.35 -5.95
CA LYS A 101 1.49 2.03 -4.67
C LYS A 101 0.18 2.74 -4.42
N MET A 102 -0.30 2.69 -3.18
CA MET A 102 -1.54 3.31 -2.74
C MET A 102 -1.28 4.13 -1.47
N ILE A 103 -1.86 5.31 -1.37
CA ILE A 103 -1.85 6.16 -0.16
C ILE A 103 -3.24 6.77 0.04
N LEU A 104 -3.75 6.76 1.27
CA LEU A 104 -5.05 7.37 1.59
C LEU A 104 -5.05 8.86 1.19
N LYS A 105 -6.08 9.29 0.46
CA LYS A 105 -6.26 10.70 0.06
C LYS A 105 -6.49 11.58 1.28
N GLU A 106 -7.34 11.10 2.17
CA GLU A 106 -7.74 11.78 3.39
C GLU A 106 -7.71 10.81 4.56
N PHE A 107 -7.29 11.30 5.71
CA PHE A 107 -7.33 10.56 6.95
C PHE A 107 -7.90 11.43 8.06
N ASP A 108 -8.60 10.77 8.98
CA ASP A 108 -9.06 11.38 10.22
C ASP A 108 -7.95 11.30 11.27
N LEU A 109 -7.46 12.46 11.73
CA LEU A 109 -6.40 12.54 12.71
C LEU A 109 -6.77 11.80 14.02
N ASP A 110 -8.06 11.75 14.35
CA ASP A 110 -8.51 11.09 15.58
C ASP A 110 -8.26 9.58 15.56
N ASN A 111 -8.02 8.96 14.40
CA ASN A 111 -7.64 7.55 14.30
C ASN A 111 -6.16 7.29 14.61
N TYR A 112 -5.34 8.34 14.71
CA TYR A 112 -3.88 8.25 14.93
C TYR A 112 -3.46 8.73 16.32
N LEU A 113 -4.39 9.30 17.09
CA LEU A 113 -4.14 9.78 18.44
C LEU A 113 -4.41 8.67 19.46
N PHE A 114 -3.38 8.26 20.19
CA PHE A 114 -3.50 7.30 21.29
C PHE A 114 -3.83 8.01 22.61
N GLY A 115 -4.69 7.40 23.42
CA GLY A 115 -4.98 7.84 24.80
C GLY A 115 -5.78 9.14 24.95
N THR A 116 -5.53 9.86 26.05
CA THR A 116 -6.25 11.07 26.51
C THR A 116 -6.11 12.30 25.58
N ALA A 117 -5.20 12.26 24.61
CA ALA A 117 -4.87 13.39 23.74
C ALA A 117 -6.03 13.88 22.85
N LYS A 118 -7.10 13.09 22.64
CA LYS A 118 -8.24 13.48 21.79
C LYS A 118 -8.97 14.74 22.26
N LYS A 119 -9.04 14.97 23.58
CA LYS A 119 -9.85 16.07 24.17
C LYS A 119 -9.04 17.29 24.58
N GLU A 120 -7.71 17.21 24.56
CA GLU A 120 -6.82 18.21 25.18
C GLU A 120 -5.96 18.99 24.18
N LEU A 121 -5.91 18.58 22.91
CA LEU A 121 -5.05 19.23 21.91
C LEU A 121 -5.64 20.53 21.37
N LEU A 122 -4.85 21.60 21.44
CA LEU A 122 -5.18 22.88 20.81
C LEU A 122 -5.19 22.74 19.28
N THR A 123 -5.98 23.57 18.59
CA THR A 123 -6.10 23.55 17.12
C THR A 123 -4.73 23.66 16.41
N GLY A 124 -3.81 24.46 16.96
CA GLY A 124 -2.45 24.60 16.43
C GLY A 124 -1.63 23.31 16.53
N GLU A 125 -1.82 22.53 17.58
CA GLU A 125 -1.12 21.26 17.79
C GLU A 125 -1.68 20.18 16.86
N LYS A 126 -3.00 20.10 16.72
CA LYS A 126 -3.65 19.20 15.75
C LYS A 126 -3.12 19.44 14.33
N LYS A 127 -2.95 20.70 13.92
CA LYS A 127 -2.38 21.05 12.61
C LYS A 127 -0.93 20.57 12.48
N LYS A 128 -0.10 20.76 13.51
CA LYS A 128 1.29 20.29 13.52
C LYS A 128 1.37 18.77 13.44
N ILE A 129 0.57 18.04 14.21
CA ILE A 129 0.54 16.57 14.18
C ILE A 129 0.09 16.08 12.80
N LYS A 130 -0.99 16.64 12.24
CA LYS A 130 -1.47 16.29 10.90
C LYS A 130 -0.40 16.49 9.83
N GLN A 131 0.39 17.57 9.89
CA GLN A 131 1.51 17.79 8.98
C GLN A 131 2.61 16.75 9.14
N ARG A 132 2.92 16.35 10.37
CA ARG A 132 3.92 15.31 10.65
C ARG A 132 3.49 13.95 10.11
N VAL A 133 2.24 13.54 10.35
CA VAL A 133 1.70 12.28 9.82
C VAL A 133 1.68 12.29 8.29
N LYS A 134 1.22 13.39 7.66
CA LYS A 134 1.28 13.53 6.20
C LYS A 134 2.70 13.42 5.64
N LYS A 135 3.67 14.02 6.35
CA LYS A 135 5.08 13.94 5.95
C LYS A 135 5.57 12.49 6.02
N GLU A 136 5.36 11.82 7.15
CA GLU A 136 5.76 10.41 7.35
C GLU A 136 5.16 9.51 6.26
N MET A 137 3.85 9.65 6.02
CA MET A 137 3.17 8.89 4.98
C MET A 137 3.75 9.14 3.58
N SER A 138 4.08 10.40 3.28
CA SER A 138 4.69 10.76 1.99
C SER A 138 6.10 10.18 1.84
N GLU A 139 6.90 10.22 2.90
CA GLU A 139 8.27 9.67 2.90
C GLU A 139 8.25 8.16 2.64
N ILE A 140 7.32 7.43 3.27
CA ILE A 140 7.11 6.00 3.04
C ILE A 140 6.62 5.74 1.61
N PHE A 141 5.56 6.44 1.16
CA PHE A 141 4.96 6.22 -0.17
C PHE A 141 5.96 6.45 -1.31
N TYR A 142 6.73 7.55 -1.24
CA TYR A 142 7.74 7.85 -2.26
C TYR A 142 9.08 7.13 -2.02
N GLY A 143 9.26 6.46 -0.89
CA GLY A 143 10.50 5.75 -0.54
C GLY A 143 11.71 6.67 -0.42
N ARG A 144 11.50 7.91 0.04
CA ARG A 144 12.57 8.91 0.16
C ARG A 144 12.26 9.94 1.25
N ASN A 145 13.31 10.43 1.89
CA ASN A 145 13.20 11.53 2.85
C ASN A 145 12.81 12.83 2.14
N VAL A 146 11.81 13.54 2.68
CA VAL A 146 11.38 14.84 2.18
C VAL A 146 12.10 15.92 3.00
N PRO A 147 12.92 16.79 2.35
CA PRO A 147 13.59 17.88 3.05
C PRO A 147 12.58 18.76 3.78
N ARG A 148 12.88 19.16 5.02
CA ARG A 148 12.09 20.22 5.67
C ARG A 148 12.37 21.52 4.93
N VAL A 149 11.42 21.98 4.13
CA VAL A 149 11.43 23.36 3.66
C VAL A 149 11.17 24.22 4.89
N LYS A 150 12.21 24.91 5.38
CA LYS A 150 12.02 26.02 6.32
C LYS A 150 11.27 27.10 5.54
N ILE A 151 10.01 27.32 5.89
CA ILE A 151 9.29 28.55 5.54
C ILE A 151 9.70 29.58 6.59
#